data_AF-A0A8W8M9V4-F1
#
_entry.id   AF-A0A8W8M9V4-F1
#
_cell.length_a   1.000
_cell.length_b   1.000
_cell.length_c   1.000
_cell.angle_alpha   90.00
_cell.angle_beta   90.00
_cell.angle_gamma   90.00
#
_symmetry.space_group_name_H-M   'P 1'
#
loop_
_entity.id
_entity.type
_entity.pdbx_description
1 polymer ?
#
loop_
_entity_poly.entity_id
_entity_poly.type
_entity_poly.pdbx_seq_one_letter_code
_entity_poly.pdbx_strand_id
1 'polypeptide(L)'
;MANETRVGGDLDLLFDFLSRKLSPQDLLLVSVHLLGETQMAETSRSQSYPSETYFRILHTWRCKHPSIDHQGKLKEVFHSMERQDLIDEMEGFSRDQYIFNASQIVEPEKQVENSDLTTIAKNLGSRYYNVMRFLGINQRTIDQIEADHSSIKEQIYESLLYLKRLKPTLTRQTMCNALFYADHSDVIENLNSKWKHRGIP
;
A
#
# COMPACT_ATOMS: atom_id res chain seq x y z
N MET A 1 7.85 -29.14 8.13
CA MET A 1 6.71 -28.25 8.49
C MET A 1 6.69 -27.14 7.47
N ALA A 2 5.65 -27.09 6.65
CA ALA A 2 5.59 -26.28 5.45
C ALA A 2 5.43 -24.78 5.77
N ASN A 3 6.15 -23.95 5.02
CA ASN A 3 6.14 -22.49 5.05
C ASN A 3 4.79 -21.93 4.58
N GLU A 4 3.83 -21.78 5.49
CA GLU A 4 2.65 -20.94 5.28
C GLU A 4 2.96 -19.51 5.74
N THR A 5 3.64 -18.70 4.92
CA THR A 5 3.74 -17.25 5.21
C THR A 5 4.12 -16.32 4.05
N ARG A 6 4.00 -16.73 2.77
CA ARG A 6 4.46 -15.88 1.65
C ARG A 6 3.44 -15.50 0.56
N VAL A 7 2.21 -16.02 0.56
CA VAL A 7 1.36 -15.90 -0.65
C VAL A 7 0.31 -14.78 -0.57
N GLY A 8 0.13 -14.14 0.60
CA GLY A 8 -0.95 -13.17 0.82
C GLY A 8 -0.65 -11.71 0.44
N GLY A 9 0.48 -11.20 0.92
CA GLY A 9 0.77 -9.76 0.97
C GLY A 9 1.37 -9.15 -0.30
N ASP A 10 2.08 -9.93 -1.11
CA ASP A 10 2.70 -9.41 -2.34
C ASP A 10 1.67 -9.15 -3.45
N LEU A 11 0.56 -9.89 -3.46
CA LEU A 11 -0.50 -9.67 -4.44
C LEU A 11 -1.32 -8.41 -4.15
N ASP A 12 -1.61 -8.11 -2.87
CA ASP A 12 -2.26 -6.85 -2.51
C ASP A 12 -1.34 -5.66 -2.83
N LEU A 13 -0.03 -5.80 -2.59
CA LEU A 13 0.90 -4.75 -2.97
C LEU A 13 1.00 -4.58 -4.50
N LEU A 14 0.99 -5.65 -5.27
CA LEU A 14 0.94 -5.58 -6.73
C LEU A 14 -0.34 -4.87 -7.21
N PHE A 15 -1.50 -5.20 -6.62
CA PHE A 15 -2.75 -4.52 -6.95
C PHE A 15 -2.73 -3.05 -6.58
N ASP A 16 -2.13 -2.69 -5.45
CA ASP A 16 -1.93 -1.30 -5.02
C ASP A 16 -1.00 -0.53 -5.94
N PHE A 17 0.01 -1.21 -6.49
CA PHE A 17 0.89 -0.64 -7.49
C PHE A 17 0.15 -0.41 -8.82
N LEU A 18 -0.48 -1.45 -9.37
CA LEU A 18 -1.21 -1.39 -10.65
C LEU A 18 -2.38 -0.41 -10.59
N SER A 19 -3.05 -0.30 -9.45
CA SER A 19 -4.14 0.66 -9.25
C SER A 19 -3.71 2.11 -9.47
N ARG A 20 -2.44 2.45 -9.26
CA ARG A 20 -1.92 3.79 -9.51
C ARG A 20 -1.51 4.02 -10.96
N LYS A 21 -1.45 2.96 -11.77
CA LYS A 21 -1.14 2.99 -13.21
C LYS A 21 -2.41 2.97 -14.08
N LEU A 22 -3.54 2.57 -13.51
CA LEU A 22 -4.84 2.55 -14.18
C LEU A 22 -5.41 3.97 -14.34
N SER A 23 -5.99 4.20 -15.51
CA SER A 23 -6.67 5.44 -15.88
C SER A 23 -8.19 5.30 -15.71
N PRO A 24 -8.94 6.43 -15.66
CA PRO A 24 -10.41 6.40 -15.64
C PRO A 24 -11.06 5.59 -16.77
N GLN A 25 -10.42 5.51 -17.94
CA GLN A 25 -10.93 4.74 -19.09
C GLN A 25 -10.85 3.23 -18.84
N ASP A 26 -9.88 2.80 -18.03
CA ASP A 26 -9.71 1.40 -17.66
C ASP A 26 -10.76 0.94 -16.65
N LEU A 27 -11.33 1.86 -15.85
CA LEU A 27 -12.25 1.55 -14.76
C LEU A 27 -13.40 0.66 -15.21
N LEU A 28 -14.07 1.08 -16.28
CA LEU A 28 -15.26 0.41 -16.79
C LEU A 28 -14.90 -0.97 -17.33
N LEU A 29 -13.81 -1.05 -18.10
CA LEU A 29 -13.36 -2.29 -18.72
C LEU A 29 -12.91 -3.30 -17.67
N VAL A 30 -12.11 -2.88 -16.69
CA VAL A 30 -11.66 -3.72 -15.57
C VAL A 30 -12.84 -4.17 -14.72
N SER A 31 -13.78 -3.29 -14.40
CA SER A 31 -14.97 -3.65 -13.60
C SER A 31 -15.84 -4.68 -14.30
N VAL A 32 -16.10 -4.49 -15.61
CA VAL A 32 -16.90 -5.43 -16.41
C VAL A 32 -16.20 -6.78 -16.52
N HIS A 33 -14.89 -6.81 -16.83
CA HIS A 33 -14.16 -8.06 -17.01
C HIS A 33 -13.95 -8.84 -15.71
N LEU A 34 -13.73 -8.15 -14.58
CA LEU A 34 -13.40 -8.80 -13.31
C LEU A 34 -14.61 -9.06 -12.43
N LEU A 35 -15.57 -8.13 -12.36
CA LEU A 35 -16.73 -8.25 -11.47
C LEU A 35 -17.99 -8.68 -12.20
N GLY A 36 -18.04 -8.60 -13.53
CA GLY A 36 -19.27 -8.82 -14.31
C GLY A 36 -20.35 -7.77 -14.02
N GLU A 37 -19.96 -6.66 -13.39
CA GLU A 37 -20.85 -5.57 -12.96
C GLU A 37 -20.58 -4.34 -13.84
N THR A 38 -21.64 -3.65 -14.27
CA THR A 38 -21.54 -2.45 -15.12
C THR A 38 -21.56 -1.15 -14.33
N GLN A 39 -21.83 -1.21 -13.02
CA GLN A 39 -21.88 -0.04 -12.13
C GLN A 39 -21.29 -0.38 -10.76
N MET A 40 -20.33 0.44 -10.33
CA MET A 40 -19.84 0.46 -8.95
C MET A 40 -20.65 1.48 -8.15
N ALA A 41 -20.93 1.20 -6.89
CA ALA A 41 -21.43 2.22 -5.98
C ALA A 41 -20.34 3.29 -5.80
N GLU A 42 -20.48 4.43 -6.48
CA GLU A 42 -19.59 5.57 -6.32
C GLU A 42 -19.66 6.08 -4.88
N THR A 43 -18.55 6.00 -4.17
CA THR A 43 -18.40 6.68 -2.87
C THR A 43 -17.68 8.00 -3.08
N SER A 44 -17.88 8.98 -2.18
CA SER A 44 -17.14 10.25 -2.19
C SER A 44 -15.61 10.06 -2.17
N ARG A 45 -15.12 8.96 -1.58
CA ARG A 45 -13.70 8.53 -1.62
C ARG A 45 -13.26 8.10 -3.02
N SER A 46 -14.17 7.51 -3.80
CA SER A 46 -13.90 7.04 -5.17
C SER A 46 -13.63 8.17 -6.16
N GLN A 47 -14.28 9.32 -5.94
CA GLN A 47 -14.09 10.53 -6.74
C GLN A 47 -12.79 11.27 -6.37
N SER A 48 -12.35 11.17 -5.11
CA SER A 48 -11.15 11.86 -4.63
C SER A 48 -9.85 11.08 -4.90
N TYR A 49 -9.93 9.75 -4.94
CA TYR A 49 -8.78 8.86 -5.10
C TYR A 49 -9.09 7.67 -6.02
N PRO A 50 -9.05 7.86 -7.35
CA PRO A 50 -9.38 6.81 -8.32
C PRO A 50 -8.57 5.51 -8.12
N SER A 51 -7.28 5.63 -7.75
CA SER A 51 -6.43 4.48 -7.48
C SER A 51 -6.95 3.58 -6.36
N GLU A 52 -7.55 4.15 -5.31
CA GLU A 52 -8.14 3.35 -4.24
C GLU A 52 -9.36 2.56 -4.74
N THR A 53 -10.17 3.16 -5.61
CA THR A 53 -11.31 2.47 -6.25
C THR A 53 -10.84 1.26 -7.04
N TYR A 54 -9.80 1.42 -7.87
CA TYR A 54 -9.25 0.31 -8.65
C TYR A 54 -8.69 -0.79 -7.76
N PHE A 55 -7.95 -0.43 -6.71
CA PHE A 55 -7.47 -1.40 -5.73
C PHE A 55 -8.63 -2.19 -5.13
N ARG A 56 -9.71 -1.53 -4.70
CA ARG A 56 -10.86 -2.21 -4.09
C ARG A 56 -11.57 -3.15 -5.06
N ILE A 57 -11.61 -2.83 -6.35
CA ILE A 57 -12.14 -3.73 -7.40
C ILE A 57 -11.27 -4.98 -7.49
N LEU A 58 -9.96 -4.82 -7.65
CA LEU A 58 -9.00 -5.93 -7.75
C LEU A 58 -9.05 -6.81 -6.49
N HIS A 59 -9.07 -6.20 -5.31
CA HIS A 59 -9.16 -6.88 -4.03
C HIS A 59 -10.50 -7.63 -3.88
N THR A 60 -11.63 -7.01 -4.24
CA THR A 60 -12.95 -7.65 -4.19
C THR A 60 -13.03 -8.85 -5.12
N TRP A 61 -12.52 -8.70 -6.35
CA TRP A 61 -12.42 -9.79 -7.31
C TRP A 61 -11.60 -10.96 -6.74
N ARG A 62 -10.44 -10.66 -6.15
CA ARG A 62 -9.61 -11.67 -5.48
C ARG A 62 -10.34 -12.40 -4.36
N CYS A 63 -11.08 -11.67 -3.52
CA CYS A 63 -11.86 -12.27 -2.44
C CYS A 63 -13.00 -13.16 -2.97
N LYS A 64 -13.63 -12.79 -4.10
CA LYS A 64 -14.69 -13.60 -4.75
C LYS A 64 -14.13 -14.86 -5.42
N HIS A 65 -12.86 -14.84 -5.86
CA HIS A 65 -12.24 -15.92 -6.63
C HIS A 65 -10.89 -16.41 -6.04
N PRO A 66 -10.84 -16.91 -4.79
CA PRO A 66 -9.59 -17.17 -4.09
C PRO A 66 -8.67 -18.22 -4.74
N SER A 67 -9.22 -19.11 -5.57
CA SER A 67 -8.52 -20.30 -6.08
C SER A 67 -7.96 -20.14 -7.51
N ILE A 68 -8.01 -18.94 -8.10
CA ILE A 68 -7.52 -18.72 -9.48
C ILE A 68 -6.10 -18.16 -9.49
N ASP A 69 -5.43 -18.31 -10.64
CA ASP A 69 -4.23 -17.53 -10.95
C ASP A 69 -4.64 -16.07 -11.28
N HIS A 70 -4.53 -15.21 -10.28
CA HIS A 70 -4.96 -13.81 -10.41
C HIS A 70 -4.04 -13.02 -11.34
N GLN A 71 -2.74 -13.29 -11.35
CA GLN A 71 -1.81 -12.58 -12.23
C GLN A 71 -2.03 -13.02 -13.67
N GLY A 72 -2.12 -14.33 -13.92
CA GLY A 72 -2.45 -14.87 -15.25
C GLY A 72 -3.76 -14.31 -15.78
N LYS A 73 -4.81 -14.29 -14.95
CA LYS A 73 -6.11 -13.75 -15.38
C LYS A 73 -6.08 -12.24 -15.62
N LEU A 74 -5.33 -11.47 -14.85
CA LEU A 74 -5.12 -10.04 -15.12
C LEU A 74 -4.36 -9.81 -16.42
N LYS A 75 -3.37 -10.65 -16.76
CA LYS A 75 -2.68 -10.56 -18.07
C LYS A 75 -3.67 -10.73 -19.21
N GLU A 76 -4.57 -11.71 -19.13
CA GLU A 76 -5.61 -11.89 -20.16
C GLU A 76 -6.51 -10.66 -20.30
N VAL A 77 -6.91 -10.05 -19.18
CA VAL A 77 -7.75 -8.84 -19.18
C VAL A 77 -6.99 -7.64 -19.76
N PHE A 78 -5.75 -7.40 -19.35
CA PHE A 78 -4.95 -6.30 -19.90
C PHE A 78 -4.63 -6.53 -21.38
N HIS A 79 -4.46 -7.78 -21.81
CA HIS A 79 -4.29 -8.11 -23.22
C HIS A 79 -5.56 -7.80 -24.03
N SER A 80 -6.76 -8.16 -23.52
CA SER A 80 -8.02 -7.82 -24.20
C SER A 80 -8.33 -6.32 -24.23
N MET A 81 -7.73 -5.57 -23.31
CA MET A 81 -7.79 -4.10 -23.27
C MET A 81 -6.70 -3.41 -24.11
N GLU A 82 -5.85 -4.16 -24.82
CA GLU A 82 -4.70 -3.64 -25.56
C GLU A 82 -3.70 -2.84 -24.67
N ARG A 83 -3.64 -3.17 -23.37
CA ARG A 83 -2.78 -2.52 -22.37
C ARG A 83 -1.51 -3.32 -22.09
N GLN A 84 -0.69 -3.47 -23.11
CA GLN A 84 0.61 -4.14 -22.98
C GLN A 84 1.51 -3.44 -21.95
N ASP A 85 1.42 -2.11 -21.86
CA ASP A 85 2.14 -1.31 -20.85
C ASP A 85 1.83 -1.75 -19.41
N LEU A 86 0.58 -2.14 -19.11
CA LEU A 86 0.22 -2.64 -17.77
C LEU A 86 0.71 -4.08 -17.53
N ILE A 87 0.81 -4.89 -18.58
CA ILE A 87 1.41 -6.22 -18.50
C ILE A 87 2.90 -6.07 -18.18
N ASP A 88 3.59 -5.18 -18.88
CA ASP A 88 5.02 -4.90 -18.66
C ASP A 88 5.27 -4.33 -17.25
N GLU A 89 4.43 -3.40 -16.77
CA GLU A 89 4.49 -2.87 -15.40
C GLU A 89 4.26 -4.00 -14.37
N MET A 90 3.32 -4.92 -14.61
CA MET A 90 3.06 -6.05 -13.73
C MET A 90 4.22 -7.05 -13.68
N GLU A 91 4.83 -7.37 -14.83
CA GLU A 91 5.97 -8.28 -14.92
C GLU A 91 7.26 -7.66 -14.37
N GLY A 92 7.41 -6.35 -14.55
CA GLY A 92 8.53 -5.58 -14.06
C GLY A 92 8.42 -5.20 -12.58
N PHE A 93 7.27 -5.38 -11.94
CA PHE A 93 7.07 -4.97 -10.55
C PHE A 93 7.98 -5.73 -9.59
N SER A 94 8.79 -5.00 -8.83
CA SER A 94 9.53 -5.54 -7.71
C SER A 94 9.59 -4.54 -6.56
N ARG A 95 9.40 -5.05 -5.34
CA ARG A 95 9.56 -4.27 -4.10
C ARG A 95 10.95 -3.63 -3.99
N ASP A 96 11.97 -4.26 -4.56
CA ASP A 96 13.36 -3.80 -4.48
C ASP A 96 13.61 -2.52 -5.29
N GLN A 97 12.66 -2.12 -6.15
CA GLN A 97 12.70 -0.83 -6.85
C GLN A 97 12.42 0.35 -5.92
N TYR A 98 11.86 0.07 -4.72
CA TYR A 98 11.44 1.09 -3.75
C TYR A 98 12.34 1.13 -2.52
N ILE A 99 13.65 1.06 -2.76
CA ILE A 99 14.66 1.21 -1.70
C ILE A 99 15.05 2.69 -1.62
N PHE A 100 14.66 3.35 -0.54
CA PHE A 100 15.11 4.71 -0.26
C PHE A 100 16.60 4.69 0.10
N ASN A 101 17.36 5.68 -0.35
CA ASN A 101 18.80 5.71 -0.17
C ASN A 101 19.17 5.76 1.34
N ALA A 102 19.82 4.71 1.84
CA ALA A 102 20.19 4.55 3.24
C ALA A 102 21.09 5.68 3.77
N SER A 103 21.94 6.26 2.92
CA SER A 103 22.81 7.38 3.31
C SER A 103 22.04 8.67 3.65
N GLN A 104 20.77 8.75 3.25
CA GLN A 104 19.88 9.86 3.54
C GLN A 104 19.03 9.62 4.79
N ILE A 105 19.19 8.48 5.48
CA ILE A 105 18.43 8.12 6.68
C ILE A 105 19.37 8.17 7.89
N VAL A 106 18.91 8.77 8.99
CA VAL A 106 19.64 8.74 10.27
C VAL A 106 19.53 7.35 10.90
N GLU A 107 20.64 6.65 11.08
CA GLU A 107 20.71 5.29 11.68
C GLU A 107 19.68 4.33 11.05
N PRO A 108 19.80 3.99 9.74
CA PRO A 108 18.77 3.26 8.99
C PRO A 108 18.36 1.91 9.60
N GLU A 109 19.29 1.25 10.29
CA GLU A 109 19.12 -0.02 11.01
C GLU A 109 18.36 0.10 12.33
N LYS A 110 18.20 1.31 12.88
CA LYS A 110 17.53 1.52 14.16
C LYS A 110 16.04 1.25 14.06
N GLN A 111 15.45 0.73 15.14
CA GLN A 111 14.02 0.44 15.20
C GLN A 111 13.19 1.72 15.28
N VAL A 112 11.98 1.66 14.71
CA VAL A 112 11.03 2.77 14.76
C VAL A 112 10.37 2.85 16.14
N GLU A 113 10.42 4.01 16.78
CA GLU A 113 9.85 4.24 18.11
C GLU A 113 8.40 4.70 18.04
N ASN A 114 7.65 4.60 19.16
CA ASN A 114 6.24 5.05 19.19
C ASN A 114 6.10 6.53 18.86
N SER A 115 7.08 7.32 19.30
CA SER A 115 7.13 8.74 18.97
C SER A 115 7.29 9.00 17.46
N ASP A 116 7.94 8.10 16.71
CA ASP A 116 8.06 8.21 15.24
C ASP A 116 6.72 7.93 14.59
N LEU A 117 5.97 6.95 15.11
CA LEU A 117 4.61 6.65 14.66
C LEU A 117 3.69 7.87 14.85
N THR A 118 3.82 8.59 15.98
CA THR A 118 3.09 9.84 16.21
C THR A 118 3.46 10.92 15.19
N THR A 119 4.74 11.01 14.78
CA THR A 119 5.17 11.94 13.73
C THR A 119 4.58 11.56 12.37
N ILE A 120 4.61 10.28 12.00
CA ILE A 120 4.03 9.79 10.74
C ILE A 120 2.53 10.05 10.70
N ALA A 121 1.81 9.68 11.76
CA ALA A 121 0.36 9.86 11.86
C ALA A 121 -0.11 11.31 11.71
N LYS A 122 0.72 12.28 12.11
CA LYS A 122 0.42 13.71 11.95
C LYS A 122 0.57 14.21 10.52
N ASN A 123 1.39 13.55 9.68
CA ASN A 123 1.81 14.10 8.38
C ASN A 123 1.41 13.23 7.17
N LEU A 124 1.09 11.95 7.35
CA LEU A 124 0.91 11.00 6.23
C LEU A 124 -0.39 11.20 5.43
N GLY A 125 -1.47 11.65 6.08
CA GLY A 125 -2.73 11.97 5.42
C GLY A 125 -3.54 10.76 4.91
N SER A 126 -4.49 11.03 4.00
CA SER A 126 -5.58 10.11 3.61
C SER A 126 -5.16 8.90 2.76
N ARG A 127 -3.95 8.89 2.19
CA ARG A 127 -3.41 7.80 1.35
C ARG A 127 -2.49 6.83 2.10
N TYR A 128 -2.56 6.83 3.43
CA TYR A 128 -1.71 6.03 4.29
C TYR A 128 -1.79 4.51 4.03
N TYR A 129 -2.90 4.03 3.45
CA TYR A 129 -3.09 2.62 3.09
C TYR A 129 -2.00 2.10 2.13
N ASN A 130 -1.44 2.94 1.25
CA ASN A 130 -0.33 2.55 0.37
C ASN A 130 0.89 2.12 1.19
N VAL A 131 1.21 2.91 2.24
CA VAL A 131 2.30 2.60 3.18
C VAL A 131 1.99 1.33 3.95
N MET A 132 0.75 1.17 4.43
CA MET A 132 0.34 -0.01 5.19
C MET A 132 0.39 -1.30 4.37
N ARG A 133 -0.11 -1.28 3.13
CA ARG A 133 -0.03 -2.39 2.17
C ARG A 133 1.41 -2.73 1.83
N PHE A 134 2.25 -1.72 1.58
CA PHE A 134 3.68 -1.94 1.40
C PHE A 134 4.30 -2.63 2.61
N LEU A 135 3.99 -2.18 3.83
CA LEU A 135 4.48 -2.79 5.06
C LEU A 135 3.84 -4.15 5.36
N GLY A 136 2.93 -4.64 4.53
CA GLY A 136 2.34 -5.98 4.59
C GLY A 136 1.14 -6.10 5.53
N ILE A 137 0.49 -4.98 5.86
CA ILE A 137 -0.83 -5.01 6.48
C ILE A 137 -1.85 -5.34 5.39
N ASN A 138 -2.66 -6.38 5.61
CA ASN A 138 -3.71 -6.77 4.66
C ASN A 138 -4.87 -5.77 4.68
N GLN A 139 -5.65 -5.73 3.60
CA GLN A 139 -6.75 -4.77 3.47
C GLN A 139 -7.82 -4.93 4.55
N ARG A 140 -8.16 -6.16 4.96
CA ARG A 140 -9.18 -6.40 5.99
C ARG A 140 -8.81 -5.74 7.32
N THR A 141 -7.54 -5.77 7.71
CA THR A 141 -7.06 -5.11 8.92
C THR A 141 -7.15 -3.59 8.78
N ILE A 142 -6.82 -3.03 7.61
CA ILE A 142 -6.97 -1.60 7.33
C ILE A 142 -8.46 -1.21 7.45
N ASP A 143 -9.35 -1.95 6.78
CA ASP A 143 -10.80 -1.71 6.81
C ASP A 143 -11.37 -1.73 8.25
N GLN A 144 -10.92 -2.68 9.07
CA GLN A 144 -11.34 -2.78 10.48
C GLN A 144 -10.90 -1.56 11.28
N ILE A 145 -9.65 -1.13 11.14
CA ILE A 145 -9.12 0.05 11.84
C ILE A 145 -9.86 1.32 11.40
N GLU A 146 -10.17 1.45 10.10
CA GLU A 146 -10.96 2.56 9.57
C GLU A 146 -12.39 2.59 10.11
N ALA A 147 -13.00 1.43 10.34
CA ALA A 147 -14.32 1.32 10.95
C ALA A 147 -14.31 1.66 12.45
N ASP A 148 -13.24 1.29 13.15
CA ASP A 148 -13.12 1.47 14.60
C ASP A 148 -12.72 2.90 15.02
N HIS A 149 -12.15 3.70 14.10
CA HIS A 149 -11.61 5.03 14.40
C HIS A 149 -12.11 6.07 13.41
N SER A 150 -12.62 7.20 13.91
CA SER A 150 -13.21 8.25 13.06
C SER A 150 -12.19 9.23 12.47
N SER A 151 -11.04 9.38 13.12
CA SER A 151 -9.98 10.32 12.70
C SER A 151 -8.91 9.62 11.87
N ILE A 152 -8.56 10.18 10.70
CA ILE A 152 -7.47 9.68 9.85
C ILE A 152 -6.16 9.56 10.65
N LYS A 153 -5.88 10.52 11.53
CA LYS A 153 -4.67 10.49 12.36
C LYS A 153 -4.66 9.30 13.33
N GLU A 154 -5.82 8.97 13.91
CA GLU A 154 -5.95 7.80 14.79
C GLU A 154 -5.85 6.51 13.98
N GLN A 155 -6.52 6.43 12.83
CA GLN A 155 -6.42 5.30 11.91
C GLN A 155 -4.97 5.00 11.50
N ILE A 156 -4.19 6.02 11.14
CA ILE A 156 -2.77 5.87 10.81
C ILE A 156 -1.98 5.37 12.02
N TYR A 157 -2.16 5.99 13.18
CA TYR A 157 -1.41 5.63 14.38
C TYR A 157 -1.70 4.19 14.84
N GLU A 158 -2.96 3.79 14.84
CA GLU A 158 -3.37 2.43 15.21
C GLU A 158 -2.90 1.38 14.20
N SER A 159 -2.90 1.71 12.89
CA SER A 159 -2.32 0.84 11.86
C SER A 159 -0.82 0.63 12.08
N LEU A 160 -0.10 1.71 12.41
CA LEU A 160 1.33 1.66 12.71
C LEU A 160 1.63 0.93 14.02
N LEU A 161 0.80 1.08 15.05
CA LEU A 161 0.92 0.33 16.30
C LEU A 161 0.68 -1.16 16.08
N TYR A 162 -0.36 -1.52 15.33
CA TYR A 162 -0.62 -2.89 14.93
C TYR A 162 0.59 -3.50 14.21
N LEU A 163 1.14 -2.78 13.23
CA LEU A 163 2.33 -3.20 12.50
C LEU A 163 3.53 -3.40 13.42
N LYS A 164 3.77 -2.48 14.37
CA LYS A 164 4.89 -2.59 15.30
C LYS A 164 4.75 -3.80 16.23
N ARG A 165 3.52 -4.16 16.64
CA ARG A 165 3.27 -5.40 17.40
C ARG A 165 3.53 -6.65 16.55
N LEU A 166 3.16 -6.61 15.27
CA LEU A 166 3.38 -7.70 14.32
C LEU A 166 4.86 -7.85 13.93
N LYS A 167 5.58 -6.72 13.80
CA LYS A 167 6.97 -6.62 13.37
C LYS A 167 7.77 -5.74 14.35
N PRO A 168 8.14 -6.26 15.53
CA PRO A 168 8.86 -5.47 16.55
C PRO A 168 10.21 -4.93 16.07
N THR A 169 10.81 -5.58 15.07
CA THR A 169 12.09 -5.22 14.47
C THR A 169 11.97 -4.26 13.28
N LEU A 170 10.82 -3.61 13.09
CA LEU A 170 10.62 -2.64 12.01
C LEU A 170 11.67 -1.52 12.10
N THR A 171 12.51 -1.43 11.08
CA THR A 171 13.62 -0.46 11.00
C THR A 171 13.20 0.85 10.35
N ARG A 172 13.96 1.91 10.61
CA ARG A 172 13.83 3.20 9.92
C ARG A 172 13.93 3.03 8.41
N GLN A 173 14.86 2.22 7.91
CA GLN A 173 14.98 1.90 6.49
C GLN A 173 13.70 1.31 5.91
N THR A 174 13.11 0.32 6.59
CA THR A 174 11.88 -0.34 6.10
C THR A 174 10.71 0.64 6.05
N MET A 175 10.61 1.52 7.05
CA MET A 175 9.60 2.58 7.07
C MET A 175 9.82 3.60 5.94
N CYS A 176 11.06 4.06 5.73
CA CYS A 176 11.38 5.01 4.67
C CYS A 176 11.16 4.42 3.26
N ASN A 177 11.42 3.13 3.04
CA ASN A 177 11.08 2.45 1.79
C ASN A 177 9.56 2.51 1.51
N ALA A 178 8.74 2.27 2.55
CA ALA A 178 7.29 2.31 2.43
C ALA A 178 6.76 3.73 2.17
N LEU A 179 7.33 4.73 2.84
CA LEU A 179 7.01 6.14 2.60
C LEU A 179 7.42 6.58 1.19
N PHE A 180 8.59 6.15 0.73
CA PHE A 180 9.08 6.42 -0.61
C PHE A 180 8.19 5.79 -1.69
N TYR A 181 7.79 4.54 -1.51
CA TYR A 181 6.83 3.85 -2.40
C TYR A 181 5.51 4.62 -2.57
N ALA A 182 5.07 5.28 -1.51
CA ALA A 182 3.82 6.04 -1.46
C ALA A 182 4.00 7.55 -1.72
N ASP A 183 5.16 7.97 -2.24
CA ASP A 183 5.50 9.35 -2.59
C ASP A 183 5.48 10.35 -1.40
N HIS A 184 5.78 9.88 -0.19
CA HIS A 184 5.80 10.67 1.05
C HIS A 184 7.22 11.06 1.50
N SER A 185 8.00 11.66 0.59
CA SER A 185 9.36 12.14 0.89
C SER A 185 9.36 13.26 1.95
N ASP A 186 8.30 14.06 2.01
CA ASP A 186 8.07 15.09 3.02
C ASP A 186 8.01 14.52 4.45
N VAL A 187 7.37 13.35 4.62
CA VAL A 187 7.31 12.66 5.92
C VAL A 187 8.69 12.10 6.30
N ILE A 188 9.48 11.64 5.32
CA ILE A 188 10.85 11.18 5.53
C ILE A 188 11.74 12.33 6.03
N GLU A 189 11.62 13.53 5.43
CA GLU A 189 12.35 14.72 5.86
C GLU A 189 12.01 15.13 7.31
N ASN A 190 10.74 15.07 7.67
CA ASN A 190 10.27 15.34 9.04
C ASN A 190 10.86 14.35 10.06
N LEU A 191 10.86 13.06 9.72
CA LEU A 191 11.45 12.01 10.56
C LEU A 191 12.96 12.19 10.70
N ASN A 192 13.68 12.44 9.61
CA ASN A 192 15.12 12.66 9.62
C ASN A 192 15.51 13.88 10.47
N SER A 193 14.79 14.98 10.33
CA SER A 193 15.00 16.19 11.15
C SER A 193 14.84 15.86 12.64
N LYS A 194 13.77 15.16 13.00
CA LYS A 194 13.53 14.70 14.38
C LYS A 194 14.63 13.76 14.88
N TRP A 195 15.11 12.83 14.08
CA TRP A 195 16.17 11.89 14.48
C TRP A 195 17.51 12.58 14.67
N LYS A 196 17.87 13.56 13.82
CA LYS A 196 19.08 14.38 14.00
C LYS A 196 19.09 15.11 15.33
N HIS A 197 17.97 15.72 15.72
CA HIS A 197 17.85 16.44 17.00
C HIS A 197 17.94 15.55 18.24
N ARG A 198 17.74 14.23 18.12
CA ARG A 198 17.90 13.27 19.22
C ARG A 198 19.31 12.74 19.38
N GLY A 199 20.16 12.92 18.37
CA GLY A 199 21.57 12.54 18.41
C GLY A 199 22.49 13.63 18.95
N ILE A 200 21.94 14.76 19.41
CA ILE A 200 22.70 15.83 20.05
C ILE A 200 22.61 15.61 21.57
N PRO A 201 23.71 15.24 22.24
CA PRO A 201 23.76 15.14 23.71
C PRO A 201 23.48 16.48 24.40
#